data_AF-A0A519H5Z8-F1
#
_entry.id   AF-A0A519H5Z8-F1
#
_cell.length_a   1.000
_cell.length_b   1.000
_cell.length_c   1.000
_cell.angle_alpha   90.00
_cell.angle_beta   90.00
_cell.angle_gamma   90.00
#
_symmetry.space_group_name_H-M   'P 1'
#
loop_
_entity.id
_entity.type
_entity.pdbx_description
1 polymer ?
#
loop_
_entity_poly.entity_id
_entity_poly.type
_entity_poly.pdbx_seq_one_letter_code
_entity_poly.pdbx_strand_id
1 'polypeptide(L)'
;MDISIASILLLDGLTNGAIYALLGMAIVLVFAVTRIIFIPQGEFVAYGALTLAIFQTGKTPGTVWLLLILAGVAALMELVQTLRHGSGMRAAGIAAARTFGPAALVCAISIWAAPQNFPLVVQALLTVCIVTAFGPLVYRVAYE
;
A
#
# COMPACT_ATOMS: atom_id res chain seq x y z
N MET A 1 13.80 -30.55 -24.87
CA MET A 1 12.89 -29.60 -24.19
C MET A 1 11.78 -29.28 -25.16
N ASP A 2 10.53 -29.42 -24.74
CA ASP A 2 9.40 -29.05 -25.57
C ASP A 2 9.33 -27.52 -25.71
N ILE A 3 9.00 -27.00 -26.90
CA ILE A 3 8.93 -25.55 -27.16
C ILE A 3 7.97 -24.86 -26.18
N SER A 4 6.90 -25.56 -25.79
CA SER A 4 5.92 -25.08 -24.80
C SER A 4 6.57 -24.81 -23.44
N ILE A 5 7.35 -25.75 -22.90
CA ILE A 5 8.03 -25.60 -21.60
C ILE A 5 9.07 -24.48 -21.66
N ALA A 6 9.86 -24.42 -22.74
CA ALA A 6 10.83 -23.36 -22.94
C ALA A 6 10.17 -21.97 -22.97
N SER A 7 9.02 -21.84 -23.62
CA SER A 7 8.28 -20.57 -23.71
C SER A 7 7.70 -20.11 -22.37
N ILE A 8 7.16 -21.04 -21.56
CA ILE A 8 6.62 -20.73 -20.23
C ILE A 8 7.74 -20.26 -19.31
N LEU A 9 8.87 -20.97 -19.29
CA LEU A 9 10.03 -20.60 -18.47
C LEU A 9 10.65 -19.27 -18.88
N LEU A 10 10.70 -18.98 -20.18
CA LEU A 10 11.22 -17.71 -20.69
C LEU A 10 10.31 -16.54 -20.29
N LEU A 11 8.99 -16.69 -20.43
CA LEU A 11 8.03 -15.66 -20.03
C LEU A 11 8.07 -15.43 -18.51
N ASP A 12 8.14 -16.50 -17.72
CA ASP A 12 8.23 -16.42 -16.26
C ASP A 12 9.55 -15.74 -15.83
N GLY A 13 10.68 -16.16 -16.43
CA GLY A 13 11.98 -15.54 -16.19
C GLY A 13 12.03 -14.06 -16.56
N LEU A 14 11.43 -13.68 -17.69
CA LEU A 14 11.35 -12.29 -18.12
C LEU A 14 10.47 -11.46 -17.19
N THR A 15 9.32 -12.01 -16.77
CA THR A 15 8.37 -11.31 -15.89
C THR A 15 8.97 -11.09 -14.51
N ASN A 16 9.53 -12.15 -13.90
CA ASN A 16 10.20 -12.04 -12.60
C ASN A 16 11.44 -11.13 -12.69
N GLY A 17 12.23 -11.25 -13.76
CA GLY A 17 13.37 -10.38 -14.02
C GLY A 17 12.98 -8.90 -14.11
N ALA A 18 11.88 -8.59 -14.80
CA ALA A 18 11.36 -7.23 -14.89
C ALA A 18 10.90 -6.70 -13.51
N ILE A 19 10.21 -7.52 -12.70
CA ILE A 19 9.79 -7.14 -11.35
C ILE A 19 11.00 -6.79 -10.48
N TYR A 20 12.03 -7.63 -10.44
CA TYR A 20 13.23 -7.37 -9.64
C TYR A 20 14.05 -6.20 -10.18
N ALA A 21 14.09 -6.01 -11.50
CA ALA A 21 14.74 -4.84 -12.10
C ALA A 21 14.04 -3.53 -11.70
N LEU A 22 12.71 -3.49 -11.76
CA LEU A 22 11.92 -2.33 -11.32
C LEU A 22 12.07 -2.08 -9.81
N LEU A 23 12.09 -3.15 -8.99
CA LEU A 23 12.34 -3.06 -7.57
C LEU A 23 13.72 -2.44 -7.29
N GLY A 24 14.77 -2.94 -7.94
CA GLY A 24 16.12 -2.39 -7.83
C GLY A 24 16.19 -0.93 -8.26
N MET A 25 15.57 -0.58 -9.39
CA MET A 25 15.50 0.80 -9.88
C MET A 25 14.83 1.75 -8.88
N ALA A 26 13.73 1.33 -8.25
CA ALA A 26 13.06 2.13 -7.24
C ALA A 26 13.93 2.32 -5.97
N ILE A 27 14.64 1.29 -5.51
CA ILE A 27 15.59 1.42 -4.38
C ILE A 27 16.68 2.45 -4.72
N VAL A 28 17.27 2.33 -5.92
CA VAL A 28 18.33 3.24 -6.39
C VAL A 28 17.82 4.68 -6.49
N LEU A 29 16.60 4.88 -6.98
CA LEU A 29 16.01 6.22 -7.10
C LEU A 29 15.80 6.86 -5.72
N VAL A 30 15.24 6.12 -4.75
CA VAL A 30 15.03 6.63 -3.39
C VAL A 30 16.37 6.95 -2.73
N PHE A 31 17.36 6.07 -2.87
CA PHE A 31 18.71 6.29 -2.34
C PHE A 31 19.40 7.49 -3.00
N ALA A 32 19.23 7.70 -4.31
CA ALA A 32 19.86 8.81 -5.01
C ALA A 32 19.40 10.18 -4.48
N VAL A 33 18.11 10.29 -4.11
CA VAL A 33 17.53 11.54 -3.59
C VAL A 33 17.73 11.70 -2.09
N THR A 34 17.58 10.63 -1.31
CA THR A 34 17.52 10.71 0.16
C THR A 34 18.79 10.23 0.87
N ARG A 35 19.71 9.55 0.17
CA ARG A 35 20.88 8.87 0.72
C ARG A 35 20.57 7.81 1.79
N ILE A 36 19.32 7.38 1.90
CA ILE A 36 18.85 6.34 2.83
C ILE A 36 18.30 5.18 1.99
N ILE A 37 18.70 3.95 2.31
CA ILE A 37 18.21 2.74 1.63
C ILE A 37 16.85 2.36 2.21
N PHE A 38 15.82 2.33 1.36
CA PHE A 38 14.49 1.89 1.75
C PHE A 38 14.35 0.36 1.71
N ILE A 39 14.89 -0.31 2.73
CA ILE A 39 14.82 -1.76 2.90
C ILE A 39 13.39 -2.34 2.83
N PRO A 40 12.34 -1.73 3.41
CA PRO A 40 11.00 -2.34 3.43
C PRO A 40 10.30 -2.39 2.07
N GLN A 41 10.95 -1.99 0.98
CA GLN A 41 10.36 -2.01 -0.36
C GLN A 41 9.84 -3.39 -0.79
N GLY A 42 10.52 -4.48 -0.38
CA GLY A 42 10.07 -5.84 -0.64
C GLY A 42 8.73 -6.19 0.02
N GLU A 43 8.46 -5.62 1.21
CA GLU A 43 7.21 -5.84 1.95
C GLU A 43 6.01 -5.28 1.20
N PHE A 44 6.15 -4.10 0.57
CA PHE A 44 5.06 -3.52 -0.24
C PHE A 44 4.69 -4.41 -1.43
N VAL A 45 5.70 -5.05 -2.07
CA VAL A 45 5.45 -5.99 -3.16
C VAL A 45 4.76 -7.25 -2.65
N ALA A 46 5.22 -7.80 -1.51
CA ALA A 46 4.59 -8.95 -0.88
C ALA A 46 3.14 -8.67 -0.49
N TYR A 47 2.86 -7.52 0.13
CA TYR A 47 1.51 -7.10 0.47
C TYR A 47 0.63 -6.90 -0.77
N GLY A 48 1.18 -6.41 -1.88
CA GLY A 48 0.47 -6.35 -3.16
C GLY A 48 0.03 -7.74 -3.64
N ALA A 49 0.96 -8.68 -3.72
CA ALA A 49 0.66 -10.05 -4.15
C ALA A 49 -0.37 -10.73 -3.23
N LEU A 50 -0.18 -10.63 -1.91
CA LEU A 50 -1.09 -11.21 -0.92
C LEU A 50 -2.49 -10.59 -0.97
N THR A 51 -2.58 -9.27 -1.14
CA THR A 51 -3.87 -8.56 -1.22
C THR A 51 -4.66 -9.02 -2.44
N LEU A 52 -4.01 -9.08 -3.60
CA LEU A 52 -4.65 -9.54 -4.83
C LEU A 52 -5.09 -11.01 -4.72
N ALA A 53 -4.23 -11.88 -4.18
CA ALA A 53 -4.56 -13.29 -3.98
C ALA A 53 -5.78 -13.48 -3.07
N ILE A 54 -5.91 -12.69 -2.01
CA ILE A 54 -7.06 -12.78 -1.10
C ILE A 54 -8.34 -12.24 -1.77
N PHE A 55 -8.25 -11.15 -2.55
CA PHE A 55 -9.40 -10.65 -3.33
C PHE A 55 -9.91 -11.69 -4.32
N GLN A 56 -9.04 -12.48 -4.93
CA GLN A 56 -9.42 -13.59 -5.82
C GLN A 56 -10.20 -14.70 -5.09
N THR A 57 -10.06 -14.81 -3.77
CA THR A 57 -10.85 -15.75 -2.95
C THR A 57 -12.18 -15.18 -2.44
N GLY A 58 -12.55 -13.96 -2.85
CA GLY A 58 -13.77 -13.28 -2.41
C GLY A 58 -13.74 -12.85 -0.94
N LYS A 59 -12.56 -12.83 -0.32
CA LYS A 59 -12.35 -12.45 1.08
C LYS A 59 -11.78 -11.05 1.18
N THR A 60 -12.03 -10.38 2.30
CA THR A 60 -11.41 -9.09 2.61
C THR A 60 -9.92 -9.29 2.95
N PRO A 61 -8.99 -8.64 2.22
CA PRO A 61 -7.57 -8.74 2.52
C PRO A 61 -7.21 -8.19 3.91
N GLY A 62 -6.30 -8.86 4.61
CA GLY A 62 -5.79 -8.41 5.92
C GLY A 62 -5.10 -7.03 5.86
N THR A 63 -4.58 -6.66 4.70
CA THR A 63 -3.96 -5.35 4.44
C THR A 63 -4.93 -4.19 4.59
N VAL A 64 -6.24 -4.40 4.42
CA VAL A 64 -7.25 -3.37 4.70
C VAL A 64 -7.27 -3.00 6.18
N TRP A 65 -7.21 -4.00 7.07
CA TRP A 65 -7.17 -3.76 8.51
C TRP A 65 -5.87 -3.10 8.94
N LEU A 66 -4.75 -3.53 8.35
CA LEU A 66 -3.45 -2.93 8.58
C LEU A 66 -3.45 -1.45 8.16
N LEU A 67 -4.04 -1.13 7.00
CA LEU A 67 -4.17 0.25 6.51
C LEU A 67 -5.05 1.10 7.43
N LEU A 68 -6.17 0.57 7.92
CA LEU A 68 -7.03 1.27 8.88
C LEU A 68 -6.30 1.57 10.20
N ILE A 69 -5.57 0.59 10.73
CA ILE A 69 -4.80 0.77 11.97
C ILE A 69 -3.73 1.84 11.76
N LEU A 70 -2.97 1.75 10.67
CA LEU A 70 -1.91 2.72 10.37
C LEU A 70 -2.46 4.13 10.15
N ALA A 71 -3.57 4.26 9.42
CA ALA A 71 -4.26 5.53 9.22
C ALA A 71 -4.78 6.10 10.55
N GLY A 72 -5.30 5.24 11.44
CA GLY A 72 -5.75 5.63 12.77
C GLY A 72 -4.61 6.16 13.64
N VAL A 73 -3.46 5.47 13.63
CA VAL A 73 -2.25 5.92 14.36
C VAL A 73 -1.76 7.26 13.81
N ALA A 74 -1.64 7.40 12.49
CA ALA A 74 -1.22 8.65 11.85
C ALA A 74 -2.17 9.81 12.18
N ALA A 75 -3.49 9.57 12.17
CA ALA A 75 -4.48 10.58 12.53
C ALA A 75 -4.43 10.97 14.01
N LEU A 76 -4.14 10.03 14.91
CA LEU A 76 -3.93 10.31 16.33
C LEU A 76 -2.65 11.13 16.57
N MET A 77 -1.55 10.83 15.87
CA MET A 77 -0.32 11.61 15.94
C MET A 77 -0.57 13.06 15.49
N GLU A 78 -1.24 13.25 14.36
CA GLU A 78 -1.62 14.57 13.85
C GLU A 78 -2.52 15.34 14.84
N LEU A 79 -3.49 14.65 15.45
CA LEU A 79 -4.38 15.22 16.45
C LEU A 79 -3.59 15.72 17.66
N VAL A 80 -2.73 14.88 18.23
CA VAL A 80 -1.93 15.20 19.42
C VAL A 80 -0.94 16.32 19.12
N GLN A 81 -0.28 16.29 17.96
CA GLN A 81 0.66 17.34 17.55
C GLN A 81 -0.06 18.68 17.39
N THR A 82 -1.19 18.71 16.68
CA THR A 82 -1.93 19.95 16.44
C THR A 82 -2.49 20.56 17.73
N LEU A 83 -2.97 19.72 18.66
CA LEU A 83 -3.42 20.15 19.99
C LEU A 83 -2.26 20.71 20.83
N ARG A 84 -1.08 20.09 20.77
CA ARG A 84 0.13 20.56 21.47
C ARG A 84 0.63 21.90 20.96
N HIS A 85 0.42 22.21 19.67
CA HIS A 85 0.77 23.50 19.07
C HIS A 85 -0.26 24.61 19.36
N GLY A 86 -1.23 24.37 20.25
CA GLY A 86 -2.21 25.38 20.67
C GLY A 86 -3.29 25.68 19.62
N SER A 87 -3.35 24.91 18.54
CA SER A 87 -4.42 25.03 17.55
C SER A 87 -5.72 24.45 18.13
N GLY A 88 -6.83 25.16 17.95
CA GLY A 88 -8.12 24.76 18.52
C GLY A 88 -8.56 23.34 18.10
N MET A 89 -9.32 22.66 18.96
CA MET A 89 -9.79 21.27 18.78
C MET A 89 -10.38 20.99 17.38
N ARG A 90 -11.04 21.98 16.78
CA ARG A 90 -11.62 21.88 15.43
C ARG A 90 -10.55 21.77 14.33
N ALA A 91 -9.44 22.51 14.44
CA ALA A 91 -8.35 22.45 13.48
C ALA A 91 -7.63 21.08 13.56
N ALA A 92 -7.40 20.60 14.78
CA ALA A 92 -6.83 19.28 15.02
C ALA A 92 -7.71 18.15 14.45
N GLY A 93 -9.03 18.23 14.65
CA GLY A 93 -9.98 17.27 14.07
C GLY A 93 -10.01 17.27 12.54
N ILE A 94 -9.91 18.44 11.90
CA ILE A 94 -9.88 18.54 10.43
C ILE A 94 -8.57 17.96 9.86
N ALA A 95 -7.43 18.22 10.51
CA ALA A 95 -6.14 17.69 10.09
C ALA A 95 -6.12 16.16 10.19
N ALA A 96 -6.53 15.61 11.34
CA ALA A 96 -6.64 14.17 11.54
C ALA A 96 -7.60 13.51 10.53
N ALA A 97 -8.75 14.13 10.25
CA ALA A 97 -9.71 13.64 9.27
C ALA A 97 -9.16 13.66 7.83
N ARG A 98 -8.33 14.65 7.47
CA ARG A 98 -7.66 14.69 6.16
C ARG A 98 -6.62 13.57 6.00
N THR A 99 -5.92 13.22 7.07
CA THR A 99 -4.94 12.12 7.08
C THR A 99 -5.65 10.76 7.03
N PHE A 100 -6.73 10.60 7.80
CA PHE A 100 -7.49 9.34 7.87
C PHE A 100 -8.39 9.11 6.64
N GLY A 101 -9.03 10.16 6.14
CA GLY A 101 -10.13 10.09 5.17
C GLY A 101 -9.80 9.31 3.88
N PRO A 102 -8.68 9.60 3.18
CA PRO A 102 -8.32 8.90 1.95
C PRO A 102 -8.11 7.40 2.18
N ALA A 103 -7.38 7.02 3.23
CA ALA A 103 -7.12 5.63 3.56
C ALA A 103 -8.40 4.89 4.00
N ALA A 104 -9.23 5.55 4.80
CA ALA A 104 -10.52 5.02 5.22
C ALA A 104 -11.48 4.80 4.05
N LEU A 105 -11.49 5.70 3.07
CA LEU A 105 -12.29 5.56 1.85
C LEU A 105 -11.83 4.35 1.03
N VAL A 106 -10.53 4.19 0.81
CA VAL A 106 -9.97 3.02 0.11
C VAL A 106 -10.33 1.73 0.83
N CYS A 107 -10.25 1.71 2.16
CA CYS A 107 -10.65 0.56 2.97
C CYS A 107 -12.14 0.26 2.86
N ALA A 108 -13.01 1.28 2.95
CA ALA A 108 -14.46 1.10 2.83
C ALA A 108 -14.85 0.52 1.45
N ILE A 109 -14.28 1.07 0.38
CA ILE A 109 -14.48 0.56 -0.98
C ILE A 109 -13.99 -0.88 -1.09
N SER A 110 -12.82 -1.19 -0.51
CA SER A 110 -12.23 -2.53 -0.57
C SER A 110 -13.04 -3.58 0.20
N ILE A 111 -13.59 -3.23 1.36
CA ILE A 111 -14.46 -4.13 2.15
C ILE A 111 -15.76 -4.40 1.40
N TRP A 112 -16.34 -3.37 0.79
CA TRP A 112 -17.57 -3.50 0.02
C TRP A 112 -17.36 -4.27 -1.29
N ALA A 113 -16.20 -4.10 -1.92
CA ALA A 113 -15.85 -4.75 -3.19
C ALA A 113 -15.40 -6.20 -3.04
N ALA A 114 -14.80 -6.57 -1.90
CA ALA A 114 -14.29 -7.92 -1.64
C ALA A 114 -15.31 -9.05 -1.89
N PRO A 115 -16.56 -9.00 -1.40
CA PRO A 115 -17.53 -10.07 -1.63
C PRO A 115 -18.17 -10.05 -3.03
N GLN A 116 -17.98 -8.99 -3.82
CA GLN A 116 -18.69 -8.80 -5.09
C GLN A 116 -18.01 -9.46 -6.31
N ASN A 117 -16.86 -10.14 -6.11
CA ASN A 117 -16.13 -10.86 -7.17
C ASN A 117 -15.96 -10.04 -8.46
N PHE A 118 -15.54 -8.78 -8.33
CA PHE A 118 -15.29 -7.90 -9.47
C PHE A 118 -14.20 -8.47 -10.41
N PRO A 119 -14.15 -8.02 -11.68
CA PRO A 119 -13.11 -8.42 -12.63
C PRO A 119 -11.69 -8.20 -12.09
N LEU A 120 -10.75 -9.04 -12.51
CA LEU A 120 -9.34 -9.01 -12.06
C LEU A 120 -8.72 -7.61 -12.11
N VAL A 121 -9.03 -6.82 -13.15
CA VAL A 121 -8.53 -5.45 -13.31
C VAL A 121 -8.95 -4.55 -12.14
N VAL A 122 -10.19 -4.66 -11.67
CA VAL A 122 -10.70 -3.87 -10.55
C VAL A 122 -10.00 -4.28 -9.25
N GLN A 123 -9.82 -5.58 -9.04
CA GLN A 123 -9.11 -6.10 -7.86
C GLN A 123 -7.64 -5.66 -7.85
N ALA A 124 -6.98 -5.65 -9.01
CA ALA A 124 -5.63 -5.16 -9.16
C ALA A 124 -5.53 -3.65 -8.84
N LEU A 125 -6.46 -2.83 -9.35
CA LEU A 125 -6.50 -1.40 -9.04
C LEU A 125 -6.74 -1.13 -7.55
N LEU A 126 -7.65 -1.86 -6.90
CA LEU A 126 -7.88 -1.75 -5.46
C LEU A 126 -6.64 -2.14 -4.66
N THR A 127 -5.96 -3.21 -5.07
CA THR A 127 -4.70 -3.65 -4.47
C THR A 127 -3.64 -2.56 -4.56
N VAL A 128 -3.45 -1.95 -5.72
CA VAL A 128 -2.52 -0.84 -5.91
C VAL A 128 -2.90 0.34 -5.01
N CYS A 129 -4.18 0.71 -4.94
CA CYS A 129 -4.65 1.78 -4.07
C CYS A 129 -4.34 1.53 -2.59
N ILE A 130 -4.56 0.31 -2.10
CA ILE A 130 -4.25 -0.08 -0.71
C ILE A 130 -2.74 0.02 -0.46
N VAL A 131 -1.92 -0.57 -1.34
CA VAL A 131 -0.47 -0.64 -1.15
C VAL A 131 0.19 0.73 -1.24
N THR A 132 -0.24 1.56 -2.19
CA THR A 132 0.28 2.92 -2.35
C THR A 132 -0.08 3.80 -1.15
N ALA A 133 -1.24 3.61 -0.53
CA ALA A 133 -1.65 4.37 0.66
C ALA A 133 -0.76 4.11 1.88
N PHE A 134 -0.11 2.93 1.97
CA PHE A 134 0.84 2.65 3.06
C PHE A 134 2.06 3.56 3.04
N GLY A 135 2.59 3.92 1.87
CA GLY A 135 3.86 4.67 1.76
C GLY A 135 3.87 5.98 2.55
N PRO A 136 2.93 6.92 2.27
CA PRO A 136 2.84 8.19 3.00
C PRO A 136 2.56 8.01 4.49
N LEU A 137 1.72 7.04 4.86
CA LEU A 137 1.35 6.80 6.26
C LEU A 137 2.51 6.22 7.07
N VAL A 138 3.26 5.26 6.52
CA VAL A 138 4.47 4.73 7.16
C VAL A 138 5.50 5.84 7.33
N TYR A 139 5.65 6.69 6.31
CA TYR A 139 6.59 7.81 6.40
C TYR A 139 6.25 8.74 7.57
N ARG A 140 4.98 9.13 7.70
CA ARG A 140 4.53 9.97 8.82
C ARG A 140 4.76 9.29 10.16
N VAL A 141 4.27 8.06 10.33
CA VAL A 141 4.34 7.38 11.65
C VAL A 141 5.78 7.07 12.08
N ALA A 142 6.69 6.80 11.15
CA ALA A 142 8.06 6.40 11.47
C ALA A 142 9.05 7.58 11.55
N TYR A 143 8.80 8.68 10.83
CA TYR A 143 9.76 9.78 10.70
C TYR A 143 9.25 11.14 11.24
N GLU A 144 7.94 11.31 11.48
CA GLU A 144 7.38 12.47 12.21
C GLU A 144 7.23 12.17 13.71
#